data_AF-A0A842N188-F1
#
_entry.id   AF-A0A842N188-F1
#
_cell.length_a   1.000
_cell.length_b   1.000
_cell.length_c   1.000
_cell.angle_alpha   90.00
_cell.angle_beta   90.00
_cell.angle_gamma   90.00
#
_symmetry.space_group_name_H-M   'P 1'
#
loop_
_entity.id
_entity.type
_entity.pdbx_description
1 polymer ?
#
loop_
_entity_poly.entity_id
_entity_poly.type
_entity_poly.pdbx_seq_one_letter_code
_entity_poly.pdbx_strand_id
1 'polypeptide(L)'
;MKLTKYNVFQDNLANSEWWQERLQPKLKQILLVKGLESVRWDEHPELQKRGIDAVLKQEVVDVELKIRSYQFHKYKDILLEVETGIDPRTRTNGRPGWFYTTKADLVIYVWKNEQESNLVDGYFICMSESLRDWFKKNERRFPEKNALSVNKKTGQIWITRNKSVPIKEFPPGSIVRFNPRLTAEEQPTLEEFLKIGTEIVEPLPEIGIESICEENNEIKIELLDPEDTAIAPDKKKKLEAGDFRG
;
A
#
# COMPACT_ATOMS: atom_id res chain seq x y z
N MET A 1 11.30 -24.24 -38.74
CA MET A 1 11.40 -24.02 -37.28
C MET A 1 10.80 -22.65 -36.96
N LYS A 2 9.62 -22.57 -36.33
CA LYS A 2 9.00 -21.28 -35.99
C LYS A 2 9.79 -20.65 -34.83
N LEU A 3 10.52 -19.57 -35.11
CA LEU A 3 11.17 -18.75 -34.08
C LEU A 3 10.09 -18.12 -33.20
N THR A 4 9.87 -18.64 -32.00
CA THR A 4 9.09 -17.94 -30.96
C THR A 4 9.75 -16.57 -30.73
N LYS A 5 8.99 -15.48 -30.91
CA LYS A 5 9.49 -14.11 -30.69
C LYS A 5 9.91 -13.99 -29.22
N TYR A 6 11.21 -13.83 -28.98
CA TYR A 6 11.73 -13.53 -27.65
C TYR A 6 11.42 -12.07 -27.35
N ASN A 7 10.70 -11.82 -26.26
CA ASN A 7 10.22 -10.51 -25.90
C ASN A 7 10.69 -10.20 -24.47
N VAL A 8 11.64 -9.28 -24.35
CA VAL A 8 12.22 -8.86 -23.06
C VAL A 8 11.15 -8.37 -22.09
N PHE A 9 10.06 -7.78 -22.58
CA PHE A 9 8.95 -7.38 -21.74
C PHE A 9 8.21 -8.58 -21.15
N GLN A 10 8.04 -9.66 -21.92
CA GLN A 10 7.42 -10.90 -21.42
C GLN A 10 8.31 -11.60 -20.40
N ASP A 11 9.63 -11.62 -20.63
CA ASP A 11 10.58 -12.19 -19.66
C ASP A 11 10.59 -11.39 -18.35
N ASN A 12 10.59 -10.05 -18.42
CA ASN A 12 10.52 -9.20 -17.24
C ASN A 12 9.18 -9.40 -16.50
N LEU A 13 8.07 -9.52 -17.24
CA LEU A 13 6.76 -9.80 -16.67
C LEU A 13 6.76 -11.16 -15.95
N ALA A 14 7.21 -12.22 -16.62
CA ALA A 14 7.28 -13.57 -16.04
C ALA A 14 8.18 -13.64 -14.81
N ASN A 15 9.31 -12.92 -14.82
CA ASN A 15 10.17 -12.83 -13.63
C ASN A 15 9.47 -12.09 -12.49
N SER A 16 8.75 -11.00 -12.76
CA SER A 16 7.97 -10.30 -11.73
C SER A 16 6.85 -11.17 -11.15
N GLU A 17 6.09 -11.87 -12.00
CA GLU A 17 5.04 -12.81 -11.60
C GLU A 17 5.60 -13.91 -10.69
N TRP A 18 6.73 -14.53 -11.07
CA TRP A 18 7.39 -15.56 -10.27
C TRP A 18 7.81 -15.10 -8.87
N TRP A 19 8.30 -13.85 -8.75
CA TRP A 19 8.63 -13.28 -7.45
C TRP A 19 7.37 -12.90 -6.65
N GLN A 20 6.31 -12.46 -7.33
CA GLN A 20 5.04 -12.11 -6.71
C GLN A 20 4.39 -13.34 -6.08
N GLU A 21 4.37 -14.48 -6.78
CA GLU A 21 3.89 -15.77 -6.23
C GLU A 21 4.63 -16.18 -4.96
N ARG A 22 5.94 -15.90 -4.86
CA ARG A 22 6.76 -16.23 -3.68
C ARG A 22 6.59 -15.26 -2.52
N LEU A 23 6.28 -14.01 -2.83
CA LEU A 23 6.15 -12.96 -1.84
C LEU A 23 4.73 -12.89 -1.27
N GLN A 24 3.69 -13.13 -2.07
CA GLN A 24 2.29 -13.07 -1.64
C GLN A 24 1.99 -13.85 -0.35
N PRO A 25 2.43 -15.11 -0.18
CA PRO A 25 2.16 -15.87 1.05
C PRO A 25 2.71 -15.19 2.31
N LYS A 26 3.82 -14.46 2.20
CA LYS A 26 4.47 -13.74 3.31
C LYS A 26 3.79 -12.41 3.63
N LEU A 27 3.02 -11.87 2.70
CA LEU A 27 2.35 -10.59 2.84
C LEU A 27 0.84 -10.74 3.05
N LYS A 28 0.33 -11.97 3.09
CA LYS A 28 -1.11 -12.25 3.09
C LYS A 28 -1.86 -11.45 4.16
N GLN A 29 -1.33 -11.31 5.38
CA GLN A 29 -1.98 -10.55 6.44
C GLN A 29 -1.88 -9.03 6.27
N ILE A 30 -0.82 -8.54 5.59
CA ILE A 30 -0.60 -7.10 5.33
C ILE A 30 -1.51 -6.60 4.20
N LEU A 31 -1.82 -7.47 3.23
CA LEU A 31 -2.62 -7.15 2.04
C LEU A 31 -4.13 -7.23 2.27
N LEU A 32 -4.56 -7.45 3.52
CA LEU A 32 -5.95 -7.53 3.90
C LEU A 32 -6.30 -6.28 4.70
N VAL A 33 -7.15 -5.44 4.13
CA VAL A 33 -7.73 -4.31 4.85
C VAL A 33 -9.11 -4.74 5.32
N LYS A 34 -9.39 -4.50 6.60
CA LYS A 34 -10.72 -4.68 7.19
C LYS A 34 -11.43 -3.33 7.16
N GLY A 35 -12.46 -3.22 6.35
CA GLY A 35 -13.40 -2.11 6.34
C GLY A 35 -14.67 -2.47 7.10
N LEU A 36 -15.33 -1.47 7.68
CA LEU A 36 -16.69 -1.61 8.20
C LEU A 36 -17.61 -0.88 7.23
N GLU A 37 -18.55 -1.59 6.63
CA GLU A 37 -19.58 -0.97 5.80
C GLU A 37 -20.93 -1.00 6.51
N SER A 38 -21.60 0.14 6.57
CA SER A 38 -22.97 0.23 7.06
C SER A 38 -23.89 -0.53 6.11
N VAL A 39 -24.67 -1.45 6.66
CA VAL A 39 -25.74 -2.13 5.93
C VAL A 39 -26.88 -1.13 5.82
N ARG A 40 -27.25 -0.75 4.60
CA ARG A 40 -28.41 0.13 4.38
C ARG A 40 -29.67 -0.70 4.14
N TRP A 41 -30.79 -0.27 4.73
CA TRP A 41 -32.10 -0.93 4.58
C TRP A 41 -32.54 -1.09 3.12
N ASP A 42 -32.24 -0.10 2.27
CA ASP A 42 -32.62 -0.09 0.85
C ASP A 42 -31.84 -1.12 0.01
N GLU A 43 -30.65 -1.53 0.45
CA GLU A 43 -29.80 -2.48 -0.26
C GLU A 43 -29.91 -3.91 0.31
N HIS A 44 -30.00 -4.03 1.64
CA HIS A 44 -29.97 -5.32 2.34
C HIS A 44 -30.98 -5.38 3.51
N PRO A 45 -32.30 -5.28 3.24
CA PRO A 45 -33.33 -5.25 4.29
C PRO A 45 -33.35 -6.53 5.13
N GLU A 46 -32.98 -7.68 4.55
CA GLU A 46 -32.93 -8.96 5.27
C GLU A 46 -31.80 -9.04 6.29
N LEU A 47 -30.70 -8.29 6.12
CA LEU A 47 -29.62 -8.21 7.10
C LEU A 47 -30.00 -7.29 8.27
N GLN A 48 -30.59 -6.13 7.99
CA GLN A 48 -31.09 -5.24 9.06
C GLN A 48 -32.25 -5.85 9.85
N LYS A 49 -33.17 -6.60 9.21
CA LYS A 49 -34.22 -7.35 9.93
C LYS A 49 -33.67 -8.36 10.94
N ARG A 50 -32.41 -8.79 10.76
CA ARG A 50 -31.69 -9.69 11.66
C ARG A 50 -30.85 -8.95 12.70
N GLY A 51 -30.97 -7.61 12.78
CA GLY A 51 -30.19 -6.77 13.70
C GLY A 51 -28.75 -6.50 13.26
N ILE A 52 -28.42 -6.69 11.97
CA ILE A 52 -27.07 -6.45 11.46
C ILE A 52 -27.01 -5.07 10.80
N ASP A 53 -26.38 -4.12 11.49
CA ASP A 53 -26.27 -2.73 11.05
C ASP A 53 -24.98 -2.45 10.26
N ALA A 54 -23.98 -3.32 10.36
CA ALA A 54 -22.73 -3.20 9.64
C ALA A 54 -22.12 -4.57 9.30
N VAL A 55 -21.40 -4.64 8.18
CA VAL A 55 -20.63 -5.82 7.77
C VAL A 55 -19.16 -5.45 7.74
N LEU A 56 -18.35 -6.29 8.38
CA LEU A 56 -16.91 -6.22 8.23
C LEU A 56 -16.55 -6.75 6.82
N LYS A 57 -16.13 -5.87 5.93
CA LYS A 57 -15.58 -6.26 4.64
C LYS A 57 -14.08 -6.46 4.75
N GLN A 58 -13.62 -7.58 4.19
CA GLN A 58 -12.22 -7.84 4.01
C GLN A 58 -11.88 -7.61 2.55
N GLU A 59 -11.20 -6.50 2.27
CA GLU A 59 -10.76 -6.17 0.91
C GLU A 59 -9.31 -6.60 0.71
N VAL A 60 -9.06 -7.16 -0.47
CA VAL A 60 -7.71 -7.50 -0.92
C VAL A 60 -7.14 -6.28 -1.61
N VAL A 61 -6.05 -5.74 -1.06
CA VAL A 61 -5.36 -4.58 -1.62
C VAL A 61 -4.71 -4.95 -2.94
N ASP A 62 -4.91 -4.16 -4.00
CA ASP A 62 -4.24 -4.40 -5.27
C ASP A 62 -2.75 -4.03 -5.16
N VAL A 63 -1.89 -4.93 -5.60
CA VAL A 63 -0.44 -4.82 -5.42
C VAL A 63 0.33 -5.09 -6.69
N GLU A 64 1.27 -4.19 -6.97
CA GLU A 64 2.23 -4.35 -8.04
C GLU A 64 3.65 -4.51 -7.48
N LEU A 65 4.38 -5.52 -7.95
CA LEU A 65 5.74 -5.80 -7.50
C LEU A 65 6.80 -5.20 -8.43
N LYS A 66 7.77 -4.50 -7.83
CA LYS A 66 8.96 -3.96 -8.48
C LYS A 66 10.21 -4.51 -7.81
N ILE A 67 11.08 -5.13 -8.60
CA ILE A 67 12.27 -5.81 -8.10
C ILE A 67 13.52 -5.17 -8.70
N ARG A 68 14.52 -4.95 -7.85
CA ARG A 68 15.82 -4.43 -8.25
C ARG A 68 16.95 -5.37 -7.86
N SER A 69 18.03 -5.35 -8.65
CA SER A 69 19.24 -6.13 -8.36
C SER A 69 19.96 -5.60 -7.10
N TYR A 70 20.58 -6.51 -6.34
CA TYR A 70 21.28 -6.21 -5.09
C TYR A 70 22.37 -5.14 -5.23
N GLN A 71 23.08 -5.10 -6.37
CA GLN A 71 24.16 -4.13 -6.60
C GLN A 71 23.74 -2.67 -6.44
N PHE A 72 22.43 -2.40 -6.54
CA PHE A 72 21.85 -1.09 -6.37
C PHE A 72 21.32 -0.82 -4.95
N HIS A 73 21.28 -1.81 -4.06
CA HIS A 73 20.80 -1.65 -2.67
C HIS A 73 21.64 -0.65 -1.86
N LYS A 74 22.91 -0.49 -2.21
CA LYS A 74 23.83 0.49 -1.61
C LYS A 74 23.42 1.95 -1.80
N TYR A 75 22.62 2.27 -2.82
CA TYR A 75 22.24 3.64 -3.14
C TYR A 75 21.09 4.17 -2.28
N LYS A 76 20.36 3.30 -1.56
CA LYS A 76 19.26 3.67 -0.67
C LYS A 76 18.23 4.60 -1.34
N ASP A 77 17.92 4.28 -2.58
CA ASP A 77 16.99 5.00 -3.45
C ASP A 77 15.94 4.05 -4.04
N ILE A 78 14.78 4.62 -4.38
CA ILE A 78 13.74 3.95 -5.17
C ILE A 78 13.76 4.57 -6.56
N LEU A 79 13.82 3.73 -7.59
CA LEU A 79 13.68 4.21 -8.98
C LEU A 79 12.21 4.30 -9.34
N LEU A 80 11.71 5.52 -9.48
CA LEU A 80 10.37 5.79 -9.99
C LEU A 80 10.44 5.89 -11.51
N GLU A 81 9.77 4.98 -12.20
CA GLU A 81 9.72 4.97 -13.67
C GLU A 81 8.79 6.06 -14.15
N VAL A 82 9.36 7.07 -14.83
CA VAL A 82 8.61 8.21 -15.34
C VAL A 82 8.22 8.02 -16.81
N GLU A 83 9.03 7.28 -17.57
CA GLU A 83 8.78 7.03 -18.98
C GLU A 83 9.39 5.70 -19.42
N THR A 84 8.73 4.98 -20.32
CA THR A 84 9.14 3.66 -20.78
C THR A 84 8.99 3.51 -22.29
N GLY A 85 9.76 2.59 -22.88
CA GLY A 85 9.68 2.28 -24.30
C GLY A 85 10.28 3.32 -25.24
N ILE A 86 11.16 4.19 -24.74
CA ILE A 86 11.80 5.23 -25.55
C ILE A 86 12.78 4.57 -26.54
N ASP A 87 12.58 4.79 -27.84
CA ASP A 87 13.56 4.37 -28.84
C ASP A 87 14.77 5.34 -28.79
N PRO A 88 16.00 4.85 -28.52
CA PRO A 88 17.16 5.72 -28.41
C PRO A 88 17.52 6.44 -29.72
N ARG A 89 17.15 5.88 -30.88
CA ARG A 89 17.49 6.42 -32.20
C ARG A 89 16.57 7.57 -32.59
N THR A 90 15.29 7.46 -32.28
CA THR A 90 14.31 8.47 -32.68
C THR A 90 13.93 9.41 -31.54
N ARG A 91 14.18 9.01 -30.28
CA ARG A 91 13.66 9.68 -29.06
C ARG A 91 12.16 9.96 -29.10
N THR A 92 11.44 9.21 -29.92
CA THR A 92 9.99 9.25 -30.08
C THR A 92 9.45 7.90 -29.62
N ASN A 93 8.20 7.84 -29.17
CA ASN A 93 7.49 6.65 -28.66
C ASN A 93 7.62 6.34 -27.17
N GLY A 94 8.09 7.26 -26.34
CA GLY A 94 8.00 7.11 -24.89
C GLY A 94 6.56 7.15 -24.39
N ARG A 95 6.24 6.28 -23.43
CA ARG A 95 4.93 6.22 -22.74
C ARG A 95 5.13 6.54 -21.27
N PRO A 96 4.13 7.10 -20.57
CA PRO A 96 4.22 7.30 -19.12
C PRO A 96 4.57 6.00 -18.40
N GLY A 97 5.58 6.07 -17.54
CA GLY A 97 6.06 4.93 -16.77
C GLY A 97 5.07 4.46 -15.72
N TRP A 98 5.37 3.32 -15.08
CA TRP A 98 4.49 2.71 -14.07
C TRP A 98 4.12 3.67 -12.94
N PHE A 99 5.03 4.59 -12.55
CA PHE A 99 4.75 5.51 -11.45
C PHE A 99 3.50 6.35 -11.73
N TYR A 100 3.20 6.65 -13.00
CA TYR A 100 2.02 7.41 -13.41
C TYR A 100 0.82 6.54 -13.81
N THR A 101 1.03 5.28 -14.14
CA THR A 101 0.02 4.44 -14.80
C THR A 101 -0.46 3.25 -13.96
N THR A 102 0.26 2.90 -12.90
CA THR A 102 -0.18 1.84 -11.98
C THR A 102 -1.54 2.18 -11.38
N LYS A 103 -2.40 1.16 -11.34
CA LYS A 103 -3.72 1.18 -10.69
C LYS A 103 -3.70 0.49 -9.33
N ALA A 104 -2.57 -0.12 -8.97
CA ALA A 104 -2.42 -0.77 -7.67
C ALA A 104 -2.44 0.27 -6.55
N ASP A 105 -3.07 -0.07 -5.44
CA ASP A 105 -3.10 0.75 -4.23
C ASP A 105 -1.70 0.81 -3.60
N LEU A 106 -0.97 -0.32 -3.67
CA LEU A 106 0.37 -0.48 -3.14
C LEU A 106 1.34 -0.96 -4.21
N VAL A 107 2.50 -0.31 -4.29
CA VAL A 107 3.65 -0.85 -5.02
C VAL A 107 4.64 -1.41 -4.01
N ILE A 108 4.96 -2.69 -4.16
CA ILE A 108 5.97 -3.36 -3.37
C ILE A 108 7.31 -3.22 -4.09
N TYR A 109 8.26 -2.50 -3.50
CA TYR A 109 9.59 -2.30 -4.07
C TYR A 109 10.64 -3.06 -3.26
N VAL A 110 11.27 -4.06 -3.88
CA VAL A 110 12.19 -4.99 -3.19
C VAL A 110 13.52 -5.14 -3.91
N TRP A 111 14.54 -5.58 -3.17
CA TRP A 111 15.82 -5.97 -3.74
C TRP A 111 16.02 -7.48 -3.62
N LYS A 112 16.57 -8.08 -4.68
CA LYS A 112 17.19 -9.40 -4.62
C LYS A 112 18.39 -9.38 -3.66
N ASN A 113 18.73 -10.53 -3.09
CA ASN A 113 20.03 -10.75 -2.45
C ASN A 113 21.15 -10.91 -3.50
N GLU A 114 22.40 -10.96 -3.04
CA GLU A 114 23.60 -11.13 -3.89
C GLU A 114 23.54 -12.38 -4.77
N GLN A 115 22.98 -13.48 -4.24
CA GLN A 115 22.88 -14.76 -4.93
C GLN A 115 21.64 -14.85 -5.86
N GLU A 116 20.82 -13.80 -5.91
CA GLU A 116 19.52 -13.76 -6.61
C GLU A 116 18.55 -14.90 -6.26
N SER A 117 18.75 -15.55 -5.12
CA SER A 117 17.94 -16.66 -4.64
C SER A 117 16.78 -16.24 -3.73
N ASN A 118 16.86 -15.03 -3.16
CA ASN A 118 15.84 -14.51 -2.23
C ASN A 118 15.80 -12.97 -2.26
N LEU A 119 14.89 -12.37 -1.50
CA LEU A 119 14.79 -10.92 -1.30
C LEU A 119 15.50 -10.51 0.01
N VAL A 120 15.97 -9.26 0.09
CA VAL A 120 16.76 -8.77 1.25
C VAL A 120 16.14 -7.60 2.01
N ASP A 121 15.40 -6.73 1.33
CA ASP A 121 14.84 -5.51 1.88
C ASP A 121 13.67 -5.07 0.99
N GLY A 122 12.74 -4.31 1.55
CA GLY A 122 11.53 -3.92 0.85
C GLY A 122 10.87 -2.67 1.40
N TYR A 123 10.13 -1.99 0.52
CA TYR A 123 9.24 -0.90 0.88
C TYR A 123 7.87 -1.13 0.26
N PHE A 124 6.82 -0.88 1.02
CA PHE A 124 5.50 -0.57 0.49
C PHE A 124 5.49 0.89 0.09
N ILE A 125 4.94 1.18 -1.08
CA ILE A 125 4.74 2.53 -1.60
C ILE A 125 3.24 2.71 -1.77
N CYS A 126 2.66 3.62 -0.99
CA CYS A 126 1.24 3.94 -1.04
C CYS A 126 0.98 4.87 -2.23
N MET A 127 0.28 4.36 -3.25
CA MET A 127 0.08 5.07 -4.51
C MET A 127 -1.05 6.10 -4.43
N SER A 128 -0.86 7.13 -3.62
CA SER A 128 -1.83 8.23 -3.45
C SER A 128 -1.63 9.37 -4.46
N GLU A 129 -2.69 10.17 -4.67
CA GLU A 129 -2.59 11.43 -5.42
C GLU A 129 -1.58 12.40 -4.79
N SER A 130 -1.55 12.46 -3.45
CA SER A 130 -0.61 13.30 -2.70
C SER A 130 0.86 12.95 -2.99
N LEU A 131 1.20 11.66 -3.08
CA LEU A 131 2.55 11.22 -3.46
C LEU A 131 2.89 11.65 -4.90
N ARG A 132 1.95 11.50 -5.84
CA ARG A 132 2.13 11.88 -7.25
C ARG A 132 2.33 13.39 -7.39
N ASP A 133 1.56 14.20 -6.67
CA ASP A 133 1.67 15.65 -6.70
C ASP A 133 2.94 16.16 -6.03
N TRP A 134 3.32 15.57 -4.90
CA TRP A 134 4.62 15.83 -4.30
C TRP A 134 5.75 15.52 -5.28
N PHE A 135 5.68 14.38 -5.97
CA PHE A 135 6.72 13.98 -6.91
C PHE A 135 6.80 14.94 -8.10
N LYS A 136 5.68 15.31 -8.72
CA LYS A 136 5.65 16.30 -9.82
C LYS A 136 6.30 17.64 -9.45
N LYS A 137 6.14 18.08 -8.20
CA LYS A 137 6.76 19.33 -7.70
C LYS A 137 8.28 19.20 -7.49
N ASN A 138 8.79 17.99 -7.25
CA ASN A 138 10.18 17.74 -6.87
C ASN A 138 11.01 16.97 -7.92
N GLU A 139 10.40 16.39 -8.94
CA GLU A 139 11.04 15.45 -9.88
C GLU A 139 12.30 15.98 -10.56
N ARG A 140 12.39 17.31 -10.73
CA ARG A 140 13.55 17.98 -11.34
C ARG A 140 14.80 17.91 -10.47
N ARG A 141 14.64 17.77 -9.15
CA ARG A 141 15.75 17.67 -8.19
C ARG A 141 16.36 16.27 -8.17
N PHE A 142 15.58 15.26 -8.57
CA PHE A 142 16.02 13.87 -8.53
C PHE A 142 16.85 13.50 -9.76
N PRO A 143 18.01 12.83 -9.59
CA PRO A 143 18.82 12.36 -10.69
C PRO A 143 18.04 11.44 -11.62
N GLU A 144 18.20 11.65 -12.92
CA GLU A 144 17.68 10.74 -13.94
C GLU A 144 18.58 9.51 -14.09
N LYS A 145 17.96 8.32 -14.20
CA LYS A 145 18.62 7.05 -14.45
C LYS A 145 17.93 6.33 -15.59
N ASN A 146 18.70 5.96 -16.60
CA ASN A 146 18.19 5.25 -17.77
C ASN A 146 18.53 3.76 -17.65
N ALA A 147 17.49 2.92 -17.72
CA ALA A 147 17.62 1.48 -17.85
C ALA A 147 17.47 1.10 -19.33
N LEU A 148 18.33 0.18 -19.80
CA LEU A 148 18.32 -0.29 -21.18
C LEU A 148 17.74 -1.70 -21.24
N SER A 149 16.76 -1.89 -22.11
CA SER A 149 16.23 -3.21 -22.46
C SER A 149 16.61 -3.52 -23.90
N VAL A 150 17.26 -4.66 -24.14
CA VAL A 150 17.75 -5.05 -25.48
C VAL A 150 17.08 -6.35 -25.91
N ASN A 151 16.33 -6.30 -27.01
CA ASN A 151 15.87 -7.52 -27.68
C ASN A 151 17.07 -8.24 -28.29
N LYS A 152 17.49 -9.35 -27.68
CA LYS A 152 18.64 -10.13 -28.14
C LYS A 152 18.49 -10.70 -29.56
N LYS A 153 17.27 -10.86 -30.07
CA LYS A 153 17.02 -11.40 -31.42
C LYS A 153 17.00 -10.33 -32.51
N THR A 154 16.39 -9.18 -32.24
CA THR A 154 16.27 -8.09 -33.23
C THR A 154 17.33 -7.01 -33.06
N GLY A 155 18.08 -7.01 -31.95
CA GLY A 155 19.01 -5.94 -31.59
C GLY A 155 18.32 -4.63 -31.20
N GLN A 156 16.98 -4.61 -31.12
CA GLN A 156 16.23 -3.41 -30.78
C GLN A 156 16.47 -3.05 -29.31
N ILE A 157 16.67 -1.76 -29.05
CA ILE A 157 16.95 -1.22 -27.72
C ILE A 157 15.79 -0.31 -27.34
N TRP A 158 15.31 -0.45 -26.12
CA TRP A 158 14.39 0.50 -25.49
C TRP A 158 15.02 1.08 -24.24
N ILE A 159 14.73 2.34 -23.99
CA ILE A 159 15.13 3.05 -22.77
C ILE A 159 13.91 3.23 -21.88
N THR A 160 14.12 2.93 -20.60
CA THR A 160 13.22 3.26 -19.51
C THR A 160 13.87 4.35 -18.67
N ARG A 161 13.22 5.52 -18.59
CA ARG A 161 13.68 6.66 -17.83
C ARG A 161 13.10 6.59 -16.42
N ASN A 162 13.99 6.71 -15.44
CA ASN A 162 13.65 6.67 -14.02
C ASN A 162 14.17 7.93 -13.32
N LYS A 163 13.49 8.33 -12.24
CA LYS A 163 14.03 9.24 -11.24
C LYS A 163 14.48 8.45 -10.03
N SER A 164 15.73 8.67 -9.61
CA SER A 164 16.32 8.09 -8.40
C SER A 164 15.94 8.95 -7.20
N VAL A 165 14.97 8.48 -6.42
CA VAL A 165 14.45 9.19 -5.25
C VAL A 165 15.07 8.57 -3.99
N PRO A 166 15.86 9.34 -3.22
CA PRO A 166 16.37 8.84 -1.94
C PRO A 166 15.22 8.49 -1.01
N ILE A 167 15.31 7.34 -0.32
CA ILE A 167 14.25 6.85 0.58
C ILE A 167 13.86 7.92 1.63
N LYS A 168 14.86 8.65 2.14
CA LYS A 168 14.67 9.72 3.14
C LYS A 168 13.91 10.96 2.65
N GLU A 169 13.76 11.12 1.33
CA GLU A 169 13.08 12.29 0.76
C GLU A 169 11.60 12.04 0.49
N PHE A 170 11.15 10.79 0.56
CA PHE A 170 9.72 10.48 0.44
C PHE A 170 8.91 11.19 1.53
N PRO A 171 7.71 11.69 1.21
CA PRO A 171 6.81 12.23 2.22
C PRO A 171 6.55 11.22 3.34
N PRO A 172 6.43 11.66 4.60
CA PRO A 172 6.04 10.79 5.71
C PRO A 172 4.77 10.00 5.37
N GLY A 173 4.75 8.71 5.73
CA GLY A 173 3.63 7.80 5.47
C GLY A 173 3.45 7.36 4.00
N SER A 174 4.20 7.92 3.04
CA SER A 174 4.08 7.50 1.63
C SER A 174 4.83 6.21 1.30
N ILE A 175 5.84 5.87 2.10
CA ILE A 175 6.53 4.60 2.04
C ILE A 175 6.72 4.00 3.42
N VAL A 176 6.67 2.67 3.50
CA VAL A 176 6.89 1.93 4.74
C VAL A 176 7.85 0.78 4.49
N ARG A 177 8.90 0.66 5.30
CA ARG A 177 9.89 -0.40 5.16
C ARG A 177 9.35 -1.72 5.71
N PHE A 178 9.60 -2.83 5.03
CA PHE A 178 9.35 -4.17 5.55
C PHE A 178 10.50 -5.13 5.20
N ASN A 179 10.55 -6.27 5.87
CA ASN A 179 11.61 -7.26 5.64
C ASN A 179 11.05 -8.49 4.90
N PRO A 180 11.27 -8.66 3.58
CA PRO A 180 10.67 -9.74 2.79
C PRO A 180 11.18 -11.14 3.15
N ARG A 181 12.12 -11.25 4.10
CA ARG A 181 12.62 -12.54 4.60
C ARG A 181 11.71 -13.14 5.66
N LEU A 182 11.06 -12.28 6.45
CA LEU A 182 10.17 -12.69 7.54
C LEU A 182 8.93 -13.41 7.00
N THR A 183 8.43 -14.38 7.75
CA THR A 183 7.13 -15.03 7.48
C THR A 183 5.98 -14.07 7.75
N ALA A 184 4.76 -14.43 7.35
CA ALA A 184 3.61 -13.55 7.55
C ALA A 184 3.35 -13.24 9.03
N GLU A 185 3.61 -14.21 9.91
CA GLU A 185 3.44 -14.09 11.37
C GLU A 185 4.53 -13.24 12.03
N GLU A 186 5.70 -13.13 11.39
CA GLU A 186 6.84 -12.35 11.86
C GLU A 186 6.81 -10.90 11.36
N GLN A 187 5.95 -10.59 10.37
CA GLN A 187 5.77 -9.22 9.91
C GLN A 187 4.89 -8.45 10.89
N PRO A 188 5.16 -7.15 11.10
CA PRO A 188 4.19 -6.24 11.69
C PRO A 188 2.89 -6.20 10.88
N THR A 189 1.77 -5.93 11.53
CA THR A 189 0.48 -5.70 10.85
C THR A 189 0.51 -4.39 10.07
N LEU A 190 -0.35 -4.25 9.04
CA LEU A 190 -0.45 -3.01 8.26
C LEU A 190 -0.82 -1.80 9.16
N GLU A 191 -1.65 -2.00 10.18
CA GLU A 191 -2.02 -0.96 11.16
C GLU A 191 -0.82 -0.50 12.00
N GLU A 192 0.03 -1.42 12.44
CA GLU A 192 1.29 -1.08 13.12
C GLU A 192 2.25 -0.36 12.16
N PHE A 193 2.28 -0.77 10.89
CA PHE A 193 3.05 -0.11 9.84
C PHE A 193 2.58 1.32 9.56
N LEU A 194 1.28 1.57 9.57
CA LEU A 194 0.69 2.89 9.35
C LEU A 194 0.82 3.79 10.59
N LYS A 195 0.68 3.25 11.81
CA LYS A 195 0.92 3.99 13.07
C LYS A 195 2.35 4.53 13.18
N ILE A 196 3.33 3.81 12.65
CA ILE A 196 4.74 4.28 12.58
C ILE A 196 4.90 5.48 11.62
N GLY A 197 3.97 5.69 10.69
CA GLY A 197 3.93 6.85 9.77
C GLY A 197 3.02 8.00 10.21
N THR A 198 2.16 7.77 11.21
CA THR A 198 1.12 8.70 11.67
C THR A 198 1.21 8.94 13.17
N GLU A 199 2.14 9.76 13.63
CA GLU A 199 1.96 10.51 14.89
C GLU A 199 0.87 11.60 14.79
N ILE A 200 0.09 11.63 13.70
CA ILE A 200 -1.00 12.59 13.46
C ILE A 200 -2.17 11.91 12.75
N VAL A 201 -2.91 11.02 13.43
CA VAL A 201 -4.34 10.87 13.19
C VAL A 201 -4.99 10.57 14.53
N GLU A 202 -5.94 11.42 14.93
CA GLU A 202 -6.74 11.23 16.14
C GLU A 202 -7.36 9.82 16.16
N PRO A 203 -7.44 9.16 17.33
CA PRO A 203 -8.06 7.85 17.44
C PRO A 203 -9.51 7.93 16.94
N LEU A 204 -9.89 6.99 16.07
CA LEU A 204 -11.30 6.77 15.76
C LEU A 204 -12.05 6.50 17.08
N PRO A 205 -13.28 7.02 17.23
CA PRO A 205 -14.07 6.81 18.45
C PRO A 205 -14.22 5.31 18.73
N GLU A 206 -14.04 4.93 20.00
CA GLU A 206 -14.24 3.56 20.47
C GLU A 206 -15.69 3.15 20.18
N ILE A 207 -15.88 2.34 19.15
CA ILE A 207 -17.15 1.68 18.89
C ILE A 207 -17.18 0.45 19.80
N GLY A 208 -18.06 0.44 20.80
CA GLY A 208 -18.20 -0.71 21.68
C GLY A 208 -18.81 -1.89 20.93
N ILE A 209 -18.11 -3.02 20.94
CA ILE A 209 -18.50 -4.27 20.30
C ILE A 209 -19.10 -5.17 21.40
N GLU A 210 -20.38 -5.54 21.28
CA GLU A 210 -21.04 -6.41 22.28
C GLU A 210 -20.68 -7.88 22.10
N SER A 211 -20.56 -8.36 20.86
CA SER A 211 -20.23 -9.77 20.60
C SER A 211 -19.55 -9.95 19.23
N ILE A 212 -18.70 -10.98 19.15
CA ILE A 212 -18.06 -11.45 17.92
C ILE A 212 -18.42 -12.93 17.77
N CYS A 213 -19.19 -13.28 16.74
CA CYS A 213 -19.49 -14.66 16.39
C CYS A 213 -18.91 -14.99 15.00
N GLU A 214 -18.05 -16.01 14.92
CA GLU A 214 -17.53 -16.55 13.66
C GLU A 214 -18.42 -17.70 13.17
N GLU A 215 -19.06 -17.52 12.01
CA GLU A 215 -19.70 -18.60 11.26
C GLU A 215 -19.38 -18.45 9.77
N ASN A 216 -18.95 -19.54 9.10
CA ASN A 216 -18.77 -19.59 7.64
C ASN A 216 -17.88 -18.50 7.01
N ASN A 217 -16.72 -18.17 7.62
CA ASN A 217 -15.82 -17.08 7.19
C ASN A 217 -16.44 -15.67 7.24
N GLU A 218 -17.58 -15.49 7.91
CA GLU A 218 -18.16 -14.17 8.19
C GLU A 218 -18.01 -13.84 9.68
N ILE A 219 -17.47 -12.66 9.98
CA ILE A 219 -17.42 -12.10 11.34
C ILE A 219 -18.62 -11.17 11.50
N LYS A 220 -19.56 -11.55 12.36
CA LYS A 220 -20.73 -10.72 12.70
C LYS A 220 -20.36 -9.79 13.85
N ILE A 221 -20.67 -8.50 13.69
CA ILE A 221 -20.42 -7.46 14.71
C ILE A 221 -21.77 -6.78 14.99
N GLU A 222 -22.23 -6.86 16.23
CA GLU A 222 -23.35 -6.07 16.75
C GLU A 222 -22.79 -4.79 17.37
N LEU A 223 -23.26 -3.64 16.89
CA LEU A 223 -22.84 -2.33 17.38
C LEU A 223 -23.78 -1.87 18.50
N LEU A 224 -23.23 -1.25 19.54
CA LEU A 224 -24.05 -0.57 20.55
C LEU A 224 -24.85 0.57 19.93
N ASP A 225 -26.13 0.65 20.30
CA ASP A 225 -26.94 1.82 19.99
C ASP A 225 -26.30 3.07 20.63
N PRO A 226 -26.17 4.20 19.93
CA PRO A 226 -25.53 5.41 20.46
C PRO A 226 -26.20 5.95 21.73
N GLU A 227 -27.46 5.56 21.99
CA GLU A 227 -28.20 5.94 23.20
C GLU A 227 -27.73 5.21 24.47
N ASP A 228 -27.08 4.04 24.33
CA ASP A 228 -26.59 3.24 25.47
C ASP A 228 -25.18 3.63 25.95
N THR A 229 -24.49 4.50 25.22
CA THR A 229 -23.18 5.08 25.62
C THR A 229 -23.30 6.45 26.30
N ALA A 230 -24.52 6.88 26.65
CA ALA A 230 -24.74 8.10 27.43
C ALA A 230 -24.14 7.96 28.84
N ILE A 231 -22.88 8.41 28.98
CA ILE A 231 -22.25 8.71 30.26
C ILE A 231 -23.21 9.63 31.03
N ALA A 232 -23.72 9.14 32.16
CA ALA A 232 -24.62 9.87 33.03
C ALA A 232 -24.05 11.27 33.35
N PRO A 233 -24.80 12.37 33.17
CA PRO A 233 -24.34 13.68 33.58
C PRO A 233 -24.24 13.71 35.12
N ASP A 234 -23.01 13.93 35.57
CA ASP A 234 -22.61 14.02 36.97
C ASP A 234 -23.45 15.10 37.68
N LYS A 235 -24.34 14.67 38.58
CA LYS A 235 -25.15 15.56 39.43
C LYS A 235 -24.25 16.25 40.46
N LYS A 236 -23.53 17.31 40.07
CA LYS A 236 -22.94 18.23 41.05
C LYS A 236 -23.98 19.22 41.56
N LYS A 237 -24.46 18.85 42.75
CA LYS A 237 -25.13 19.63 43.80
C LYS A 237 -24.99 21.15 43.69
N LYS A 238 -26.15 21.81 43.76
CA LYS A 238 -26.35 23.13 44.36
C LYS A 238 -25.56 23.24 45.67
N LEU A 239 -24.77 24.28 45.83
CA LEU A 239 -24.48 24.90 47.12
C LEU A 239 -24.62 26.40 46.99
N GLU A 240 -25.29 26.93 47.99
CA GLU A 240 -25.95 28.22 48.07
C GLU A 240 -24.98 29.38 48.34
N ALA A 241 -25.53 30.58 48.21
CA ALA A 241 -24.93 31.86 48.51
C ALA A 241 -24.33 31.93 49.92
N GLY A 242 -23.21 32.66 50.03
CA GLY A 242 -22.54 32.96 51.28
C GLY A 242 -21.52 34.08 51.11
N ASP A 243 -22.04 35.30 51.02
CA ASP A 243 -21.51 36.56 51.56
C ASP A 243 -20.02 36.59 51.99
N PHE A 244 -19.19 37.42 51.35
CA PHE A 244 -18.03 38.04 52.02
C PHE A 244 -17.68 39.39 51.37
N ARG A 245 -17.87 40.45 52.18
CA ARG A 245 -17.31 41.79 51.99
C ARG A 245 -15.80 41.77 52.24
N GLY A 246 -15.08 42.56 51.45
CA GLY A 246 -13.68 42.94 51.63
C GLY A 246 -13.31 43.94 50.53
#